data_AF-A0A7W0MD57-F1
#
_entry.id   AF-A0A7W0MD57-F1
#
_cell.length_a   1.000
_cell.length_b   1.000
_cell.length_c   1.000
_cell.angle_alpha   90.00
_cell.angle_beta   90.00
_cell.angle_gamma   90.00
#
_symmetry.space_group_name_H-M   'P 1'
#
loop_
_entity.id
_entity.type
_entity.pdbx_description
1 polymer ?
#
loop_
_entity_poly.entity_id
_entity_poly.type
_entity_poly.pdbx_seq_one_letter_code
_entity_poly.pdbx_strand_id
1 'polypeptide(L)'
;MKKILSLVLLVSALSGCTQTEVRPTAAGDSSLQEFLPRWEESQSRFITGDPTLWKQNASQRDDATILGAFGGYEKGWNEVGPRYDWASSQYKDSGAKLKVEYISTGVSGDMGFT
;
A
#
# COMPACT_ATOMS: atom_id res chain seq x y z
N MET A 1 53.60 46.16 -0.90
CA MET A 1 52.52 45.26 -1.38
C MET A 1 51.98 44.46 -0.20
N LYS A 2 50.64 44.25 -0.16
CA LYS A 2 49.82 43.48 0.83
C LYS A 2 49.47 44.29 2.12
N LYS A 3 48.38 45.09 2.14
CA LYS A 3 46.94 44.78 2.41
C LYS A 3 46.78 44.05 3.77
N ILE A 4 46.47 44.72 4.89
CA ILE A 4 45.20 45.30 5.39
C ILE A 4 44.09 44.25 5.68
N LEU A 5 43.70 44.28 6.97
CA LEU A 5 42.39 44.02 7.61
C LEU A 5 42.11 42.65 8.24
N SER A 6 42.10 42.67 9.57
CA SER A 6 41.33 41.79 10.45
C SER A 6 39.83 41.98 10.21
N LEU A 7 39.07 40.88 10.15
CA LEU A 7 37.67 40.87 10.58
C LEU A 7 37.35 39.50 11.19
N VAL A 8 37.07 39.51 12.49
CA VAL A 8 36.50 38.40 13.24
C VAL A 8 35.01 38.31 12.88
N LEU A 9 34.51 37.12 12.55
CA LEU A 9 33.11 36.78 12.74
C LEU A 9 32.97 35.29 13.08
N LEU A 10 32.69 35.06 14.36
CA LEU A 10 32.19 33.82 14.91
C LEU A 10 30.72 33.70 14.50
N VAL A 11 30.33 32.69 13.74
CA VAL A 11 28.92 32.30 13.59
C VAL A 11 28.79 30.80 13.86
N SER A 12 28.07 30.58 14.95
CA SER A 12 27.60 29.35 15.56
C SER A 12 26.83 28.40 14.62
N ALA A 13 27.05 27.10 14.85
CA ALA A 13 26.14 25.97 14.70
C ALA A 13 25.09 26.03 13.56
N LEU A 14 25.41 25.37 12.44
CA LEU A 14 24.40 24.79 11.57
C LEU A 14 24.11 23.36 12.03
N SER A 15 23.40 23.24 13.15
CA SER A 15 22.47 22.13 13.35
C SER A 15 21.33 22.34 12.36
N GLY A 16 21.44 21.77 11.16
CA GLY A 16 20.52 22.13 10.09
C GLY A 16 20.80 21.45 8.77
N CYS A 17 20.81 20.12 8.81
CA CYS A 17 20.25 19.23 7.80
C CYS A 17 20.54 17.84 8.35
N THR A 18 19.66 17.35 9.20
CA THR A 18 19.48 15.90 9.27
C THR A 18 19.13 15.53 7.84
N GLN A 19 20.13 15.06 7.09
CA GLN A 19 19.88 14.34 5.88
C GLN A 19 18.98 13.22 6.36
N THR A 20 17.69 13.32 6.04
CA THR A 20 16.85 12.14 6.01
C THR A 20 17.60 11.25 5.03
N GLU A 21 18.46 10.38 5.55
CA GLU A 21 18.83 9.19 4.82
C GLU A 21 17.48 8.63 4.45
N VAL A 22 17.14 8.73 3.17
CA VAL A 22 16.21 7.81 2.56
C VAL A 22 16.92 6.49 2.76
N ARG A 23 16.66 5.88 3.92
CA ARG A 23 17.13 4.54 4.24
C ARG A 23 16.70 3.76 3.02
N PRO A 24 17.63 3.19 2.23
CA PRO A 24 17.27 2.35 1.11
C PRO A 24 16.19 1.42 1.63
N THR A 25 15.00 1.45 1.02
CA THR A 25 13.84 0.65 1.42
C THR A 25 14.38 -0.71 1.80
N ALA A 26 14.50 -0.95 3.12
CA ALA A 26 15.21 -2.10 3.61
C ALA A 26 14.52 -3.27 2.93
N ALA A 27 15.31 -4.11 2.24
CA ALA A 27 14.89 -5.25 1.43
C ALA A 27 13.50 -5.70 1.88
N GLY A 28 12.49 -5.48 1.02
CA GLY A 28 11.08 -5.49 1.39
C GLY A 28 10.77 -6.61 2.36
N ASP A 29 10.05 -6.30 3.43
CA ASP A 29 9.61 -7.28 4.42
C ASP A 29 9.15 -8.54 3.67
N SER A 30 9.82 -9.66 3.94
CA SER A 30 9.56 -10.90 3.20
C SER A 30 8.11 -11.33 3.37
N SER A 31 7.46 -10.93 4.48
CA SER A 31 6.05 -11.24 4.72
C SER A 31 5.11 -10.61 3.69
N LEU A 32 5.36 -9.37 3.22
CA LEU A 32 4.54 -8.79 2.15
C LEU A 32 4.74 -9.57 0.86
N GLN A 33 5.99 -9.82 0.48
CA GLN A 33 6.32 -10.57 -0.75
C GLN A 33 5.76 -12.00 -0.72
N GLU A 34 5.82 -12.67 0.43
CA GLU A 34 5.21 -13.99 0.67
C GLU A 34 3.67 -13.94 0.61
N PHE A 35 3.06 -12.80 0.96
CA PHE A 35 1.61 -12.60 0.90
C PHE A 35 1.11 -12.29 -0.53
N LEU A 36 1.89 -11.63 -1.40
CA LEU A 36 1.44 -11.21 -2.73
C LEU A 36 0.84 -12.35 -3.58
N PRO A 37 1.42 -13.58 -3.65
CA PRO A 37 0.81 -14.67 -4.40
C PRO A 37 -0.62 -15.02 -3.93
N ARG A 38 -0.87 -14.95 -2.61
CA ARG A 38 -2.21 -15.15 -2.05
C ARG A 38 -3.15 -14.00 -2.41
N TRP A 39 -2.63 -12.78 -2.45
CA TRP A 39 -3.40 -11.62 -2.88
C TRP A 39 -3.80 -11.73 -4.36
N GLU A 40 -2.86 -12.05 -5.27
CA GLU A 40 -3.12 -12.26 -6.70
C GLU A 40 -4.15 -13.37 -6.97
N GLU A 41 -4.05 -14.49 -6.24
CA GLU A 41 -5.04 -15.57 -6.31
C GLU A 41 -6.42 -15.08 -5.88
N SER A 42 -6.50 -14.25 -4.83
CA SER A 42 -7.78 -13.70 -4.36
C SER A 42 -8.46 -12.83 -5.41
N GLN A 43 -7.68 -12.01 -6.13
CA GLN A 43 -8.17 -11.18 -7.21
C GLN A 43 -8.61 -12.03 -8.41
N SER A 44 -7.84 -13.07 -8.74
CA SER A 44 -8.16 -14.01 -9.82
C SER A 44 -9.48 -14.74 -9.60
N ARG A 45 -9.75 -15.18 -8.36
CA ARG A 45 -11.04 -15.76 -7.97
C ARG A 45 -12.18 -14.74 -7.97
N PHE A 46 -11.89 -13.53 -7.51
CA PHE A 46 -12.88 -12.45 -7.44
C PHE A 46 -13.46 -12.14 -8.81
N ILE A 47 -12.63 -12.07 -9.85
CA ILE A 47 -13.05 -11.83 -11.24
C ILE A 47 -13.69 -13.05 -11.92
N THR A 48 -13.85 -14.16 -11.21
CA THR A 48 -14.63 -15.33 -11.65
C THR A 48 -15.89 -15.55 -10.81
N GLY A 49 -16.24 -14.62 -9.92
CA GLY A 49 -17.44 -14.71 -9.08
C GLY A 49 -17.23 -15.36 -7.71
N ASP A 50 -15.99 -15.58 -7.26
CA ASP A 50 -15.67 -16.10 -5.93
C ASP A 50 -14.93 -15.05 -5.08
N PRO A 51 -15.63 -14.34 -4.16
CA PRO A 51 -15.02 -13.36 -3.28
C PRO A 51 -14.39 -13.97 -2.01
N THR A 52 -14.42 -15.31 -1.83
CA THR A 52 -14.11 -15.96 -0.55
C THR A 52 -12.72 -15.62 -0.05
N LEU A 53 -11.68 -15.77 -0.89
CA LEU A 53 -10.31 -15.51 -0.49
C LEU A 53 -10.05 -14.01 -0.29
N TRP A 54 -10.69 -13.16 -1.08
CA TRP A 54 -10.62 -11.70 -0.91
C TRP A 54 -11.15 -11.29 0.46
N LYS A 55 -12.33 -11.79 0.83
CA LYS A 55 -12.97 -11.52 2.14
C LYS A 55 -12.16 -12.05 3.32
N GLN A 56 -11.42 -13.14 3.16
CA GLN A 56 -10.50 -13.64 4.19
C GLN A 56 -9.29 -12.74 4.40
N ASN A 57 -8.83 -12.05 3.36
CA ASN A 57 -7.68 -11.14 3.42
C ASN A 57 -8.06 -9.75 3.94
N ALA A 58 -9.34 -9.36 3.83
CA ALA A 58 -9.83 -8.06 4.25
C ALA A 58 -10.01 -7.97 5.77
N SER A 59 -9.74 -6.78 6.34
CA SER A 59 -10.07 -6.47 7.73
C SER A 59 -11.58 -6.54 7.95
N GLN A 60 -12.00 -7.17 9.05
CA GLN A 60 -13.40 -7.26 9.47
C GLN A 60 -13.75 -6.26 10.59
N ARG A 61 -12.90 -5.25 10.81
CA ARG A 61 -13.11 -4.22 11.82
C ARG A 61 -14.13 -3.17 11.36
N ASP A 62 -14.71 -2.44 12.32
CA ASP A 62 -15.70 -1.40 12.06
C ASP A 62 -15.15 -0.17 11.32
N ASP A 63 -13.83 -0.01 11.27
CA ASP A 63 -13.12 1.04 10.54
C ASP A 63 -12.65 0.61 9.15
N ALA A 64 -12.82 -0.66 8.76
CA ALA A 64 -12.50 -1.13 7.42
C ALA A 64 -13.31 -0.32 6.40
N THR A 65 -12.64 0.23 5.38
CA THR A 65 -13.24 1.15 4.43
C THR A 65 -12.84 0.77 3.02
N ILE A 66 -13.78 0.80 2.08
CA ILE A 66 -13.50 0.56 0.66
C ILE A 66 -14.04 1.69 -0.21
N LEU A 67 -13.33 1.92 -1.32
CA LEU A 67 -13.77 2.74 -2.44
C LEU A 67 -13.83 1.80 -3.65
N GLY A 68 -15.04 1.41 -4.05
CA GLY A 68 -15.23 0.34 -5.03
C GLY A 68 -14.98 0.82 -6.46
N ALA A 69 -14.35 -0.03 -7.29
CA ALA A 69 -14.20 0.24 -8.73
C ALA A 69 -15.55 0.33 -9.46
N PHE A 70 -16.57 -0.37 -8.96
CA PHE A 70 -17.97 -0.24 -9.38
C PHE A 70 -18.69 0.97 -8.75
N GLY A 71 -17.95 1.94 -8.24
CA GLY A 71 -18.44 3.06 -7.46
C GLY A 71 -18.80 2.69 -6.02
N GLY A 72 -19.23 3.69 -5.26
CA GLY A 72 -19.64 3.56 -3.86
C GLY A 72 -18.49 3.67 -2.85
N TYR A 73 -18.91 3.88 -1.61
CA TYR A 73 -18.09 3.97 -0.41
C TYR A 73 -18.81 3.17 0.66
N GLU A 74 -18.10 2.24 1.32
CA GLU A 74 -18.65 1.45 2.41
C GLU A 74 -17.70 1.51 3.60
N LYS A 75 -18.26 1.52 4.81
CA LYS A 75 -17.49 1.53 6.05
C LYS A 75 -17.98 0.48 7.04
N GLY A 76 -17.04 -0.26 7.61
CA GLY A 76 -17.29 -1.36 8.53
C GLY A 76 -17.73 -2.63 7.81
N TRP A 77 -17.45 -3.78 8.44
CA TRP A 77 -17.62 -5.08 7.80
C TRP A 77 -19.07 -5.39 7.37
N ASN A 78 -20.06 -4.88 8.09
CA ASN A 78 -21.47 -5.05 7.76
C ASN A 78 -21.85 -4.44 6.41
N GLU A 79 -21.14 -3.40 5.96
CA GLU A 79 -21.33 -2.78 4.64
C GLU A 79 -20.31 -3.33 3.63
N VAL A 80 -19.04 -3.46 4.02
CA VAL A 80 -17.93 -3.91 3.17
C VAL A 80 -18.09 -5.36 2.70
N GLY A 81 -18.45 -6.28 3.61
CA GLY A 81 -18.55 -7.71 3.31
C GLY A 81 -19.56 -8.02 2.21
N PRO A 82 -20.83 -7.58 2.33
CA PRO A 82 -21.84 -7.74 1.28
C PRO A 82 -21.49 -7.02 -0.01
N ARG A 83 -20.76 -5.89 0.05
CA ARG A 83 -20.31 -5.17 -1.13
C ARG A 83 -19.34 -6.00 -1.98
N TYR A 84 -18.44 -6.77 -1.34
CA TYR A 84 -17.58 -7.71 -2.06
C TYR A 84 -18.37 -8.84 -2.73
N ASP A 85 -19.40 -9.37 -2.06
CA ASP A 85 -20.28 -10.40 -2.64
C ASP A 85 -20.98 -9.87 -3.89
N TRP A 86 -21.58 -8.69 -3.80
CA TRP A 86 -22.24 -8.03 -4.93
C TRP A 86 -21.26 -7.67 -6.07
N ALA A 87 -20.08 -7.16 -5.74
CA ALA A 87 -19.11 -6.77 -6.77
C ALA A 87 -18.53 -7.98 -7.51
N SER A 88 -18.23 -9.07 -6.80
CA SER A 88 -17.76 -10.31 -7.43
C SER A 88 -18.85 -10.95 -8.29
N SER A 89 -20.13 -10.87 -7.89
CA SER A 89 -21.25 -11.42 -8.67
C SER A 89 -21.49 -10.72 -10.01
N GLN A 90 -20.83 -9.58 -10.28
CA GLN A 90 -20.88 -8.93 -11.59
C GLN A 90 -20.04 -9.68 -12.64
N TYR A 91 -19.12 -10.54 -12.20
CA TYR A 91 -18.29 -11.35 -13.07
C TYR A 91 -18.89 -12.74 -13.28
N LYS A 92 -18.55 -13.33 -14.43
CA LYS A 92 -18.81 -14.73 -14.75
C LYS A 92 -17.47 -15.39 -15.03
N ASP A 93 -17.36 -16.69 -14.74
CA ASP A 93 -16.23 -17.45 -15.23
C ASP A 93 -16.21 -17.40 -16.77
N SER A 94 -15.16 -16.79 -17.29
CA SER A 94 -14.94 -16.52 -18.71
C SER A 94 -13.59 -17.05 -19.19
N GLY A 95 -12.82 -17.71 -18.30
CA GLY A 95 -11.42 -18.05 -18.56
C GLY A 95 -10.47 -16.84 -18.56
N ALA A 96 -10.95 -15.63 -18.22
CA ALA A 96 -10.10 -14.44 -18.07
C ALA A 96 -8.95 -14.69 -17.08
N LYS A 97 -7.80 -14.09 -17.36
CA LYS A 97 -6.60 -14.20 -16.54
C LYS A 97 -6.17 -12.82 -16.08
N LEU A 98 -6.02 -12.68 -14.76
CA LEU A 98 -5.43 -11.49 -14.17
C LEU A 98 -3.93 -11.47 -14.47
N LYS A 99 -3.40 -10.29 -14.80
CA LYS A 99 -1.97 -10.03 -14.83
C LYS A 99 -1.71 -8.83 -13.93
N VAL A 100 -0.85 -9.00 -12.94
CA VAL A 100 -0.47 -7.94 -12.00
C VAL A 100 0.94 -7.47 -12.34
N GLU A 101 1.14 -6.15 -12.32
CA GLU A 101 2.43 -5.51 -12.40
C GLU A 101 2.52 -4.53 -11.21
N TYR A 102 3.45 -4.79 -10.30
CA TYR A 102 3.66 -3.95 -9.12
C TYR A 102 4.57 -2.77 -9.48
N ILE A 103 3.99 -1.58 -9.65
CA ILE A 103 4.72 -0.35 -9.99
C ILE A 103 5.37 0.27 -8.74
N SER A 104 4.75 0.14 -7.58
CA SER A 104 5.28 0.64 -6.31
C SER A 104 4.90 -0.30 -5.19
N THR A 105 5.83 -0.64 -4.31
CA THR A 105 5.53 -1.41 -3.10
C THR A 105 6.36 -0.85 -1.95
N GLY A 106 5.87 -0.99 -0.73
CA GLY A 106 6.59 -0.53 0.45
C GLY A 106 6.04 -1.10 1.74
N VAL A 107 6.91 -1.20 2.74
CA VAL A 107 6.56 -1.63 4.10
C VAL A 107 7.22 -0.70 5.11
N SER A 108 6.48 -0.31 6.14
CA SER A 108 6.97 0.48 7.27
C SER A 108 6.21 0.12 8.54
N GLY A 109 6.92 -0.47 9.51
CA GLY A 109 6.28 -1.03 10.71
C GLY A 109 5.22 -2.06 10.31
N ASP A 110 4.00 -1.91 10.83
CA ASP A 110 2.89 -2.83 10.60
C ASP A 110 2.05 -2.48 9.34
N MET A 111 2.58 -1.63 8.44
CA MET A 111 1.88 -1.16 7.25
C MET A 111 2.61 -1.56 5.98
N GLY A 112 1.89 -2.14 5.02
CA GLY A 112 2.36 -2.43 3.67
C GLY A 112 1.41 -1.88 2.60
N PHE A 113 1.95 -1.57 1.42
CA PHE A 113 1.17 -1.19 0.25
C PHE A 113 1.81 -1.71 -1.05
N THR A 114 1.01 -1.74 -2.11
CA THR A 114 1.36 -2.15 -3.47
C THR A 114 0.76 -1.22 -4.51
#